data_AF-A0A355DNC2-F1
#
_entry.id   AF-A0A355DNC2-F1
#
_cell.length_a   1.000
_cell.length_b   1.000
_cell.length_c   1.000
_cell.angle_alpha   90.00
_cell.angle_beta   90.00
_cell.angle_gamma   90.00
#
_symmetry.space_group_name_H-M   'P 1'
#
loop_
_entity.id
_entity.type
_entity.pdbx_description
1 polymer ?
#
loop_
_entity_poly.entity_id
_entity_poly.type
_entity_poly.pdbx_seq_one_letter_code
_entity_poly.pdbx_strand_id
1 'polypeptide(L)'
;MISRRTFLSILLVSCLACFAWLNLTPTASAMGGKQPPLNEPAPEFTLPSNSGDGEVSLADYQGKWVVLYFYPKDFTSGCTL
;
A
#
# COMPACT_ATOMS: atom_id res chain seq x y z
N MET A 1 41.74 19.99 -21.16
CA MET A 1 40.58 20.81 -20.75
C MET A 1 39.33 19.95 -20.83
N ILE A 2 38.67 19.70 -19.70
CA ILE A 2 37.43 18.91 -19.67
C ILE A 2 36.33 19.74 -20.34
N SER A 3 35.61 19.17 -21.30
CA SER A 3 34.51 19.85 -21.98
C SER A 3 33.40 20.20 -21.00
N ARG A 4 32.74 21.34 -21.20
CA ARG A 4 31.60 21.79 -20.37
C ARG A 4 30.52 20.70 -20.23
N ARG A 5 30.31 19.91 -21.28
CA ARG A 5 29.36 18.78 -21.28
C ARG A 5 29.80 17.67 -20.33
N THR A 6 31.06 17.28 -20.40
CA THR A 6 31.65 16.24 -19.53
C THR A 6 31.64 16.68 -18.06
N PHE A 7 31.95 17.94 -17.79
CA PHE A 7 31.89 18.49 -16.42
C PHE A 7 30.46 18.45 -15.86
N LEU A 8 29.47 18.88 -16.65
CA LEU A 8 28.05 18.85 -16.24
C LEU A 8 27.55 17.41 -16.03
N SER A 9 27.94 16.46 -16.88
CA SER A 9 27.56 15.05 -16.73
C SER A 9 28.15 14.43 -15.45
N ILE A 10 29.42 14.72 -15.14
CA ILE A 10 30.07 14.22 -13.91
C ILE A 10 29.38 14.79 -12.67
N LEU A 11 29.09 16.10 -12.67
CA LEU A 11 28.37 16.75 -11.59
C LEU A 11 27.00 16.10 -11.35
N LEU A 12 26.22 15.90 -12.42
CA LEU A 12 24.89 15.28 -12.33
C LEU A 12 24.96 13.86 -11.74
N VAL A 13 25.88 13.02 -12.25
CA VAL A 13 26.05 11.65 -11.77
C VAL A 13 26.50 11.60 -10.32
N SER A 14 27.45 12.46 -9.92
CA SER A 14 27.87 12.55 -8.52
C SER A 14 26.73 13.00 -7.60
N CYS A 15 25.89 13.91 -8.06
CA CYS A 15 24.75 14.42 -7.29
C CYS A 15 23.72 13.31 -7.07
N LEU A 16 23.36 12.58 -8.14
CA LEU A 16 22.44 11.43 -8.08
C LEU A 16 22.98 10.30 -7.19
N ALA A 17 24.28 10.01 -7.28
CA ALA A 17 24.93 9.02 -6.42
C ALA A 17 24.89 9.44 -4.94
N CYS A 18 25.16 10.71 -4.62
CA CYS A 18 25.04 11.26 -3.28
C CYS A 18 23.60 11.19 -2.75
N PHE A 19 22.60 11.55 -3.57
CA PHE A 19 21.19 11.47 -3.17
C PHE A 19 20.75 10.04 -2.86
N ALA A 20 21.21 9.06 -3.64
CA ALA A 20 20.93 7.65 -3.39
C ALA A 20 21.64 7.16 -2.12
N TRP A 21 22.91 7.49 -1.91
CA TRP A 21 23.69 7.08 -0.73
C TRP A 21 23.16 7.65 0.58
N LEU A 22 22.69 8.89 0.55
CA LEU A 22 22.14 9.55 1.74
C LEU A 22 20.71 9.11 2.06
N ASN A 23 20.12 8.18 1.30
CA ASN A 23 18.71 7.78 1.44
C ASN A 23 17.74 8.98 1.41
N LEU A 24 18.10 10.05 0.68
CA LEU A 24 17.25 11.24 0.53
C LEU A 24 16.08 11.03 -0.44
N THR A 25 15.94 9.82 -1.01
CA THR A 25 14.76 9.45 -1.77
C THR A 25 13.59 9.25 -0.80
N PRO A 26 12.50 10.03 -0.90
CA PRO A 26 11.31 9.74 -0.11
C PRO A 26 10.85 8.32 -0.43
N THR A 27 10.69 7.49 0.59
CA THR A 27 9.99 6.21 0.45
C THR A 27 8.64 6.52 -0.19
N ALA A 28 8.29 5.80 -1.27
CA ALA A 28 6.99 5.95 -1.89
C ALA A 28 5.90 5.90 -0.81
N SER A 29 5.13 6.97 -0.66
CA SER A 29 3.98 6.98 0.23
C SER A 29 2.91 6.06 -0.34
N ALA A 30 2.98 4.78 0.00
CA ALA A 30 1.80 3.93 -0.05
C ALA A 30 0.81 4.50 0.97
N MET A 31 -0.43 4.75 0.56
CA MET A 31 -1.50 5.15 1.51
C MET A 31 -1.85 4.04 2.50
N GLY A 32 -1.25 2.84 2.37
CA GLY A 32 -1.43 1.74 3.31
C GLY A 32 -0.68 2.03 4.61
N GLY A 33 -1.42 2.05 5.71
CA GLY A 33 -0.86 2.11 7.07
C GLY A 33 -0.15 0.81 7.48
N LYS A 34 0.14 0.69 8.78
CA LYS A 34 0.75 -0.53 9.34
C LYS A 34 -0.17 -1.74 9.13
N GLN A 35 0.38 -2.81 8.58
CA GLN A 35 -0.34 -4.08 8.40
C GLN A 35 -0.56 -4.80 9.74
N PRO A 36 -1.64 -5.59 9.88
CA PRO A 36 -1.82 -6.46 11.03
C PRO A 36 -0.64 -7.43 11.17
N PRO A 37 -0.13 -7.65 12.40
CA PRO A 37 0.93 -8.62 12.64
C PRO A 37 0.45 -10.05 12.42
N LEU A 38 1.38 -10.94 12.03
CA LEU A 38 1.10 -12.36 11.85
C LEU A 38 1.00 -13.06 13.21
N ASN A 39 0.14 -14.09 13.28
CA ASN A 39 -0.06 -14.93 14.47
C ASN A 39 -0.62 -14.20 15.70
N GLU A 40 -1.20 -13.02 15.51
CA GLU A 40 -1.98 -12.32 16.52
C GLU A 40 -3.47 -12.38 16.17
N PRO A 41 -4.38 -12.21 17.15
CA PRO A 41 -5.80 -12.05 16.86
C PRO A 41 -6.01 -10.91 15.85
N ALA A 42 -6.86 -11.16 14.85
CA ALA A 42 -7.22 -10.12 13.89
C ALA A 42 -7.94 -8.96 14.61
N PRO A 43 -7.73 -7.70 14.19
CA PRO A 43 -8.44 -6.56 14.76
C PRO A 43 -9.96 -6.71 14.61
N GLU A 44 -10.70 -6.44 15.69
CA GLU A 44 -12.15 -6.42 15.63
C GLU A 44 -12.65 -5.29 14.71
N PHE A 45 -13.69 -5.59 13.95
CA PHE A 45 -14.39 -4.62 13.11
C PHE A 45 -15.87 -4.97 13.01
N THR A 46 -16.65 -3.93 12.75
CA THR A 46 -18.06 -4.02 12.39
C THR A 46 -18.28 -3.10 11.18
N LEU A 47 -18.87 -3.63 10.12
CA LEU A 47 -19.09 -2.93 8.86
C LEU A 47 -20.54 -3.05 8.39
N PRO A 48 -21.06 -2.07 7.64
CA PRO A 48 -22.36 -2.21 7.00
C PRO A 48 -22.40 -3.42 6.06
N SER A 49 -23.49 -4.18 6.10
CA SER A 49 -23.71 -5.30 5.20
C SER A 49 -24.29 -4.84 3.86
N ASN A 50 -23.98 -5.55 2.79
CA ASN A 50 -24.56 -5.32 1.46
C ASN A 50 -25.86 -6.13 1.21
N SER A 51 -26.29 -6.96 2.17
CA SER A 51 -27.44 -7.87 2.01
C SER A 51 -28.78 -7.33 2.54
N GLY A 52 -28.85 -6.05 2.92
CA GLY A 52 -30.05 -5.41 3.49
C GLY A 52 -29.69 -4.49 4.67
N ASP A 53 -30.65 -4.25 5.57
CA ASP A 53 -30.40 -3.53 6.82
C ASP A 53 -29.65 -4.44 7.80
N GLY A 54 -28.43 -4.04 8.16
CA GLY A 54 -27.63 -4.75 9.15
C GLY A 54 -26.15 -4.46 9.09
N GLU A 55 -25.44 -4.92 10.11
CA GLU A 55 -23.99 -4.87 10.21
C GLU A 55 -23.43 -6.29 10.20
N VAL A 56 -22.18 -6.43 9.78
CA VAL A 56 -21.40 -7.66 9.89
C VAL A 56 -20.20 -7.40 10.79
N SER A 57 -20.02 -8.23 11.81
CA SER A 57 -18.89 -8.14 12.74
C SER A 57 -17.99 -9.35 12.62
N LEU A 58 -16.68 -9.17 12.84
CA LEU A 58 -15.75 -10.31 12.88
C LEU A 58 -16.14 -11.33 13.96
N ALA A 59 -16.62 -10.85 15.10
CA ALA A 59 -17.11 -11.67 16.21
C ALA A 59 -18.23 -12.67 15.81
N ASP A 60 -19.00 -12.40 14.76
CA ASP A 60 -20.08 -13.29 14.30
C ASP A 60 -19.53 -14.60 13.69
N TYR A 61 -18.23 -14.65 13.39
CA TYR A 61 -17.56 -15.78 12.74
C TYR A 61 -16.59 -16.55 13.65
N GLN A 62 -16.69 -16.38 14.97
CA GLN A 62 -15.84 -17.10 15.92
C GLN A 62 -15.86 -18.62 15.70
N GLY A 63 -14.66 -19.23 15.71
CA GLY A 63 -14.48 -20.67 15.45
C GLY A 63 -14.53 -21.07 13.98
N LYS A 64 -14.63 -20.12 13.03
CA LYS A 64 -14.59 -20.37 11.58
C LYS A 64 -13.34 -19.75 10.97
N TRP A 65 -12.90 -20.32 9.85
CA TRP A 65 -11.90 -19.66 9.00
C TRP A 65 -12.56 -18.50 8.24
N VAL A 66 -11.94 -17.33 8.29
CA VAL A 66 -12.42 -16.10 7.64
C VAL A 66 -11.31 -15.56 6.75
N VAL A 67 -11.66 -15.16 5.52
CA VAL A 67 -10.79 -14.44 4.61
C VAL A 67 -11.35 -13.03 4.42
N LEU A 68 -10.59 -12.01 4.80
CA LEU A 68 -10.93 -10.61 4.56
C LEU A 68 -10.25 -10.14 3.28
N TYR A 69 -11.04 -9.67 2.32
CA TYR A 69 -10.55 -9.23 1.01
C TYR A 69 -10.93 -7.77 0.76
N PHE A 70 -9.93 -6.92 0.57
CA PHE A 70 -10.12 -5.51 0.22
C PHE A 70 -10.04 -5.33 -1.29
N TYR A 71 -11.04 -4.66 -1.86
CA TYR A 71 -11.05 -4.29 -3.28
C TYR A 71 -11.52 -2.83 -3.43
N PRO A 72 -11.12 -2.13 -4.50
CA PRO A 72 -11.36 -0.68 -4.59
C PRO A 72 -12.82 -0.29 -4.74
N LYS A 73 -13.60 -1.08 -5.50
CA LYS A 73 -14.99 -0.77 -5.82
C LYS A 73 -15.72 -1.97 -6.41
N ASP A 74 -17.00 -2.11 -6.08
CA ASP A 74 -17.94 -2.99 -6.79
C ASP A 74 -18.28 -2.45 -8.19
N PHE A 75 -18.79 -3.33 -9.05
CA PHE A 75 -19.39 -2.99 -10.35
C PHE A 75 -18.48 -2.15 -11.26
N THR A 76 -17.19 -2.49 -11.31
CA THR A 76 -16.26 -1.91 -12.29
C THR A 76 -16.39 -2.62 -13.64
N SER A 77 -15.89 -2.02 -14.73
CA SER A 77 -15.96 -2.61 -16.08
C SER A 77 -15.25 -3.96 -16.21
N GLY A 78 -14.36 -4.31 -15.28
CA GLY A 78 -13.77 -5.65 -15.17
C GLY A 78 -14.71 -6.71 -14.58
N CYS A 79 -15.89 -6.30 -14.09
CA CYS A 79 -16.91 -7.15 -13.47
C CYS A 79 -18.22 -7.21 -14.28
N THR A 80 -18.26 -6.61 -15.47
CA THR A 80 -19.39 -6.73 -16.41
C THR A 80 -19.06 -7.83 -17.42
N LEU A 81 -19.89 -8.87 -17.50
CA LEU A 81 -19.84 -9.85 -18.59
C LEU A 81 -20.16 -9.18 -19.93
#